data_AF-X1GZI8-F1
#
_entry.id   AF-X1GZI8-F1
#
_cell.length_a   1.000
_cell.length_b   1.000
_cell.length_c   1.000
_cell.angle_alpha   90.00
_cell.angle_beta   90.00
_cell.angle_gamma   90.00
#
_symmetry.space_group_name_H-M   'P 1'
#
loop_
_entity.id
_entity.type
_entity.pdbx_description
1 polymer ?
#
loop_
_entity_poly.entity_id
_entity_poly.type
_entity_poly.pdbx_seq_one_letter_code
_entity_poly.pdbx_strand_id
1 'polypeptide(L)'
;MINDGLRVALLSALPITELRGAIPIALTIYKMPACSAYIFAVLGNIVPVIFLLLFLTPFSEYLRQWHFFDIFFEWLFKRTRRNTEEKFEKYGAIFLLFFVAIPLPVTGAWT
;
A
#
# COMPACT_ATOMS: atom_id res chain seq x y z
N MET A 1 -12.31 22.42 -8.92
CA MET A 1 -11.50 22.34 -7.69
C MET A 1 -11.85 21.13 -6.82
N ILE A 2 -13.05 21.03 -6.21
CA ILE A 2 -13.41 19.89 -5.34
C ILE A 2 -13.55 18.59 -6.14
N ASN A 3 -14.23 18.63 -7.29
CA ASN A 3 -14.38 17.45 -8.16
C ASN A 3 -13.04 16.93 -8.70
N ASP A 4 -12.10 17.84 -8.99
CA ASP A 4 -10.77 17.48 -9.50
C ASP A 4 -9.91 16.88 -8.37
N GLY A 5 -9.97 17.46 -7.17
CA GLY A 5 -9.30 16.91 -5.98
C GLY A 5 -9.80 15.51 -5.62
N LEU A 6 -11.10 15.24 -5.73
CA LEU A 6 -11.67 13.92 -5.46
C LEU A 6 -11.20 12.87 -6.50
N ARG A 7 -11.10 13.25 -7.78
CA ARG A 7 -10.54 12.40 -8.83
C ARG A 7 -9.07 12.07 -8.59
N VAL A 8 -8.28 13.04 -8.14
CA VAL A 8 -6.87 12.84 -7.78
C VAL A 8 -6.75 11.92 -6.56
N ALA A 9 -7.60 12.07 -5.55
CA ALA A 9 -7.61 11.19 -4.39
C ALA A 9 -7.97 9.73 -4.78
N LEU A 10 -8.98 9.54 -5.64
CA LEU A 10 -9.36 8.22 -6.15
C LEU A 10 -8.27 7.59 -7.02
N LEU A 11 -7.62 8.37 -7.89
CA LEU A 11 -6.49 7.91 -8.68
C LEU A 11 -5.30 7.54 -7.79
N SER A 12 -5.04 8.30 -6.73
CA SER A 12 -3.95 7.96 -5.80
C SER A 12 -4.27 6.76 -4.92
N ALA A 13 -5.55 6.44 -4.73
CA ALA A 13 -6.01 5.27 -3.98
C ALA A 13 -5.99 3.99 -4.82
N LEU A 14 -5.65 4.05 -6.12
CA LEU A 14 -5.56 2.88 -6.98
C LEU A 14 -4.13 2.31 -6.99
N PRO A 15 -3.97 0.97 -7.01
CA PRO A 15 -2.67 0.31 -6.87
C PRO A 15 -1.72 0.58 -8.04
N ILE A 16 -2.27 0.89 -9.22
CA ILE A 16 -1.50 1.06 -10.45
C ILE A 16 -0.91 2.47 -10.57
N THR A 17 -1.63 3.48 -10.10
CA THR A 17 -1.29 4.89 -10.31
C THR A 17 -0.52 5.47 -9.14
N GLU A 18 -0.89 5.13 -7.90
CA GLU A 18 -0.31 5.65 -6.65
C GLU A 18 -0.14 7.20 -6.64
N LEU A 19 0.63 7.70 -5.68
CA LEU A 19 1.08 9.09 -5.62
C LEU A 19 1.91 9.49 -6.86
N ARG A 20 2.68 8.54 -7.41
CA ARG A 20 3.64 8.79 -8.49
C ARG A 20 2.96 9.12 -9.81
N GLY A 21 1.78 8.57 -10.07
CA GLY A 21 0.94 8.89 -11.23
C GLY A 21 -0.10 9.97 -10.92
N ALA A 22 -0.68 9.99 -9.71
CA ALA A 22 -1.69 10.96 -9.34
C ALA A 22 -1.16 12.41 -9.36
N ILE A 23 0.06 12.66 -8.88
CA ILE A 23 0.65 14.01 -8.83
C ILE A 23 0.92 14.58 -10.23
N PRO A 24 1.61 13.87 -11.16
CA PRO A 24 1.77 14.35 -12.53
C PRO A 24 0.44 14.60 -13.24
N ILE A 25 -0.55 13.72 -13.06
CA ILE A 25 -1.89 13.89 -13.64
C ILE A 25 -2.58 15.13 -13.07
N ALA A 26 -2.52 15.36 -11.76
CA ALA A 26 -3.08 16.55 -11.11
C ALA A 26 -2.45 17.86 -11.61
N LEU A 27 -1.14 17.86 -11.86
CA LEU A 27 -0.41 19.02 -12.34
C LEU A 27 -0.59 19.27 -13.85
N THR A 28 -0.56 18.22 -14.66
CA THR A 28 -0.58 18.33 -16.14
C THR A 28 -2.00 18.44 -16.70
N ILE A 29 -2.92 17.60 -16.24
CA ILE A 29 -4.29 17.52 -16.77
C ILE A 29 -5.20 18.51 -16.04
N TYR A 30 -5.16 18.48 -14.70
CA TYR A 30 -6.07 19.29 -13.87
C TYR A 30 -5.54 20.68 -13.54
N LYS A 31 -4.28 20.99 -13.90
CA LYS A 31 -3.59 22.28 -13.64
C LYS A 31 -3.79 22.79 -12.21
N MET A 32 -3.84 21.87 -11.24
CA MET A 32 -4.05 22.22 -9.84
C MET A 32 -2.75 22.77 -9.23
N PRO A 33 -2.84 23.69 -8.24
CA PRO A 33 -1.66 24.13 -7.51
C PRO A 33 -1.02 22.96 -6.78
N ALA A 34 0.30 22.86 -6.84
CA ALA A 34 1.07 21.68 -6.39
C ALA A 34 0.77 21.28 -4.94
N CYS A 35 0.62 22.24 -4.04
CA CYS A 35 0.25 21.96 -2.65
C CYS A 35 -1.11 21.25 -2.53
N SER A 36 -2.12 21.69 -3.29
CA SER A 36 -3.43 21.06 -3.26
C SER A 36 -3.40 19.64 -3.84
N ALA A 37 -2.72 19.45 -4.97
CA ALA A 37 -2.53 18.15 -5.61
C ALA A 37 -1.85 17.15 -4.66
N TYR A 38 -0.80 17.60 -3.96
CA TYR A 38 -0.10 16.80 -2.98
C TYR A 38 -1.00 16.39 -1.81
N ILE A 39 -1.75 17.34 -1.22
CA ILE A 39 -2.64 17.05 -0.09
C ILE A 39 -3.71 16.03 -0.49
N PHE A 40 -4.38 16.22 -1.63
CA PHE A 40 -5.42 15.29 -2.07
C PHE A 40 -4.87 13.91 -2.43
N ALA A 41 -3.71 13.83 -3.08
CA ALA A 41 -3.08 12.55 -3.42
C ALA A 41 -2.63 11.80 -2.15
N VAL A 42 -1.98 12.47 -1.20
CA VAL A 42 -1.52 11.85 0.05
C VAL A 42 -2.70 11.34 0.88
N LEU A 43 -3.74 12.16 1.04
CA LEU A 43 -4.95 11.72 1.75
C LEU A 43 -5.63 10.55 1.04
N GLY A 44 -5.73 10.59 -0.29
CA GLY A 44 -6.25 9.48 -1.09
C GLY A 44 -5.45 8.19 -0.92
N ASN A 45 -4.12 8.27 -0.87
CA ASN A 45 -3.24 7.11 -0.72
C ASN A 45 -3.28 6.51 0.70
N ILE A 46 -3.49 7.33 1.72
CA ILE A 46 -3.52 6.86 3.12
C ILE A 46 -4.81 6.08 3.42
N VAL A 47 -5.95 6.49 2.83
CA VAL A 47 -7.26 5.87 3.11
C VAL A 47 -7.26 4.35 2.91
N PRO A 48 -6.77 3.81 1.78
CA PRO A 48 -6.70 2.37 1.58
C PRO A 48 -5.74 1.66 2.54
N VAL A 49 -4.62 2.29 2.92
CA VAL A 49 -3.66 1.72 3.87
C VAL A 49 -4.30 1.56 5.25
N ILE A 50 -5.00 2.59 5.74
CA ILE A 50 -5.73 2.52 7.01
C ILE A 50 -6.79 1.44 6.95
N PHE A 51 -7.56 1.38 5.85
CA PHE A 51 -8.59 0.37 5.67
C PHE A 51 -7.99 -1.05 5.69
N LEU A 52 -6.91 -1.29 4.95
CA LEU A 52 -6.22 -2.57 4.98
C LEU A 52 -5.75 -2.92 6.39
N LEU A 53 -5.04 -2.03 7.08
CA LEU A 53 -4.52 -2.33 8.43
C LEU A 53 -5.62 -2.61 9.46
N LEU A 54 -6.74 -1.88 9.39
CA LEU A 54 -7.87 -2.07 10.32
C LEU A 54 -8.67 -3.34 10.02
N PHE A 55 -8.89 -3.65 8.74
CA PHE A 55 -9.77 -4.75 8.36
C PHE A 55 -9.03 -6.07 8.14
N LEU A 56 -7.72 -6.08 7.87
CA LEU A 56 -7.00 -7.32 7.58
C LEU A 56 -7.03 -8.31 8.75
N THR A 57 -6.85 -7.84 9.98
CA THR A 57 -6.88 -8.67 11.20
C THR A 57 -8.27 -9.22 11.54
N PRO A 58 -9.33 -8.39 11.68
CA PRO A 58 -10.66 -8.94 11.97
C PRO A 58 -11.20 -9.78 10.81
N PHE A 59 -10.85 -9.47 9.56
CA PHE A 59 -11.27 -10.24 8.40
C PHE A 59 -10.58 -11.60 8.33
N SER A 60 -9.28 -11.70 8.66
CA SER A 60 -8.58 -12.98 8.70
C SER A 60 -9.11 -13.89 9.82
N GLU A 61 -9.36 -13.33 11.01
CA GLU A 61 -9.99 -14.07 12.12
C GLU A 61 -11.42 -14.52 11.79
N TYR A 62 -12.19 -13.67 11.10
CA TYR A 62 -13.53 -14.03 10.65
C TYR A 62 -13.50 -15.16 9.61
N LEU A 63 -12.61 -15.08 8.61
CA LEU A 63 -12.48 -16.13 7.59
C LEU A 63 -11.99 -17.45 8.18
N ARG A 64 -11.16 -17.43 9.23
CA ARG A 64 -10.70 -18.64 9.94
C ARG A 64 -11.82 -19.47 10.57
N GLN A 65 -13.03 -18.93 10.69
CA GLN A 65 -14.19 -19.71 11.13
C GLN A 65 -14.56 -20.83 10.13
N TRP A 66 -14.07 -20.75 8.88
CA TRP A 66 -14.36 -21.72 7.83
C TRP A 66 -13.16 -22.65 7.63
N HIS A 67 -13.39 -23.97 7.69
CA HIS A 67 -12.34 -24.99 7.65
C HIS A 67 -11.36 -24.85 6.46
N PHE A 68 -11.86 -24.48 5.28
CA PHE A 68 -11.01 -24.26 4.10
C PHE A 68 -10.03 -23.10 4.28
N PHE A 69 -10.48 -21.99 4.85
CA PHE A 69 -9.66 -20.81 5.09
C PHE A 69 -8.70 -21.02 6.26
N ASP A 70 -9.09 -21.78 7.28
CA ASP A 70 -8.20 -22.12 8.40
C ASP A 70 -6.97 -22.91 7.93
N ILE A 71 -7.17 -23.93 7.09
CA ILE A 71 -6.07 -24.69 6.47
C ILE A 71 -5.19 -23.79 5.57
N PHE A 72 -5.81 -22.90 4.80
CA PHE A 72 -5.08 -21.95 3.96
C PHE A 72 -4.21 -21.00 4.78
N PHE A 73 -4.77 -20.38 5.83
CA PHE A 73 -4.04 -19.47 6.70
C PHE A 73 -2.95 -20.20 7.49
N GLU A 74 -3.20 -21.41 7.99
CA GLU A 74 -2.20 -22.21 8.68
C GLU A 74 -1.02 -22.56 7.75
N TRP A 75 -1.30 -22.99 6.51
CA TRP A 75 -0.26 -23.20 5.50
C TRP A 75 0.51 -21.92 5.17
N LEU A 76 -0.19 -20.80 5.00
CA LEU A 76 0.39 -19.49 4.67
C LEU A 76 1.31 -19.00 5.80
N PHE A 77 0.82 -18.98 7.05
CA PHE A 77 1.59 -18.54 8.20
C PHE A 77 2.76 -19.47 8.48
N LYS A 78 2.59 -20.79 8.38
CA LYS A 78 3.69 -21.75 8.55
C LYS A 78 4.79 -21.55 7.51
N ARG A 79 4.44 -21.13 6.29
CA ARG A 79 5.41 -20.81 5.24
C ARG A 79 6.11 -19.48 5.47
N THR A 80 5.37 -18.44 5.87
CA THR A 80 5.92 -17.09 6.11
C THR A 80 6.78 -17.03 7.38
N ARG A 81 6.35 -17.70 8.45
CA ARG A 81 7.01 -17.63 9.76
C ARG A 81 8.34 -18.39 9.81
N ARG A 82 8.45 -19.50 9.08
CA ARG A 82 9.62 -20.40 9.19
C ARG A 82 10.92 -19.85 8.57
N ASN A 83 10.84 -18.86 7.68
CA ASN A 83 12.01 -18.34 6.97
C ASN A 83 12.25 -16.84 7.16
N THR A 84 11.26 -16.09 7.65
CA THR A 84 11.29 -14.63 7.64
C THR A 84 11.60 -14.05 9.02
N GLU A 85 11.04 -14.52 10.14
CA GLU A 85 11.17 -13.83 11.45
C GLU A 85 12.63 -13.63 11.90
N GLU A 86 13.45 -14.68 12.00
CA GLU A 86 14.84 -14.54 12.50
C GLU A 86 15.76 -13.76 11.56
N LYS A 87 15.58 -13.89 10.24
CA LYS A 87 16.41 -13.19 9.25
C LYS A 87 15.99 -11.74 9.10
N PHE A 88 14.70 -11.43 9.22
CA PHE A 88 14.18 -10.09 9.07
C PHE A 88 14.47 -9.24 10.30
N GLU A 89 14.46 -9.80 11.51
CA GLU A 89 14.91 -9.05 12.71
C GLU A 89 16.39 -8.65 12.62
N LYS A 90 17.25 -9.53 12.09
CA LYS A 90 18.70 -9.29 12.03
C LYS A 90 19.16 -8.50 10.80
N TYR A 91 18.54 -8.74 9.64
CA TYR A 91 18.95 -8.16 8.36
C TYR A 91 17.90 -7.27 7.72
N GLY A 92 16.72 -7.12 8.31
CA GLY A 92 15.62 -6.32 7.76
C GLY A 92 16.01 -4.87 7.54
N ALA A 93 16.75 -4.26 8.48
CA ALA A 93 17.23 -2.88 8.34
C ALA A 93 18.21 -2.72 7.16
N ILE A 94 19.12 -3.68 6.97
CA ILE A 94 20.10 -3.68 5.88
C ILE A 94 19.38 -3.90 4.54
N PHE A 95 18.43 -4.84 4.49
CA PHE A 95 17.60 -5.07 3.32
C PHE A 95 16.77 -3.84 2.95
N LEU A 96 16.12 -3.21 3.93
CA LEU A 96 15.36 -1.97 3.76
C LEU A 96 16.24 -0.85 3.20
N LEU A 97 17.46 -0.69 3.74
CA LEU A 97 18.42 0.30 3.26
C LEU A 97 18.72 0.10 1.77
N PHE A 98 19.08 -1.12 1.35
CA PHE A 98 19.35 -1.38 -0.07
C PHE A 98 18.10 -1.29 -0.95
N PHE A 99 16.94 -1.71 -0.44
CA PHE A 99 15.66 -1.63 -1.15
C PHE A 99 15.22 -0.19 -1.41
N VAL A 100 15.45 0.72 -0.45
CA VAL A 100 15.15 2.15 -0.61
C VAL A 100 16.24 2.85 -1.43
N ALA A 101 17.51 2.49 -1.24
CA ALA A 101 18.64 3.14 -1.91
C ALA A 101 18.74 2.79 -3.40
N ILE A 102 18.33 1.58 -3.79
CA ILE A 102 18.34 1.13 -5.18
C ILE A 102 16.90 1.26 -5.71
N PRO A 103 16.59 2.26 -6.56
CA PRO A 103 15.24 2.44 -7.10
C PRO A 103 14.96 1.33 -8.11
N LEU A 104 14.47 0.19 -7.62
CA LEU A 104 14.02 -0.89 -8.48
C LEU A 104 12.73 -0.46 -9.20
N PRO A 105 12.58 -0.75 -10.50
CA PRO A 105 11.30 -0.55 -11.17
C PRO A 105 10.26 -1.41 -10.44
N VAL A 106 9.08 -0.84 -10.17
CA VAL A 106 7.95 -1.50 -9.47
C VAL A 106 8.02 -1.53 -7.93
N THR A 107 8.86 -0.72 -7.26
CA THR A 107 8.79 -0.55 -5.79
C THR A 107 7.74 0.48 -5.35
N GLY A 108 6.50 0.19 -5.70
CA GLY A 108 5.33 0.94 -5.24
C GLY A 108 4.97 0.58 -3.80
N ALA A 109 4.36 1.51 -3.06
CA ALA A 109 3.79 1.20 -1.75
C ALA A 109 2.51 0.36 -1.86
N TRP A 110 1.94 0.31 -3.07
CA TRP A 110 0.61 -0.18 -3.42
C TRP A 110 0.60 -0.98 -4.74
N THR A 111 1.77 -1.38 -5.26
CA THR A 111 1.95 -2.28 -6.43
C THR A 111 2.52 -3.62 -6.00
#